data_AF-A0A1Q3ERU2-F1
#
_entry.id   AF-A0A1Q3ERU2-F1
#
_cell.length_a   1.000
_cell.length_b   1.000
_cell.length_c   1.000
_cell.angle_alpha   90.00
_cell.angle_beta   90.00
_cell.angle_gamma   90.00
#
_symmetry.space_group_name_H-M   'P 1'
#
loop_
_entity.id
_entity.type
_entity.pdbx_description
1 polymer ?
#
loop_
_entity_poly.entity_id
_entity_poly.type
_entity_poly.pdbx_seq_one_letter_code
_entity_poly.pdbx_strand_id
1 'polypeptide(L)'
;MDDLRGAVADIDILIISGGKNFPGVAQTHKTLHKLFELDDDNKTFNNGTRGARQARLARESKDLSWPQPDLAPVEPSKDDHRPSDEIAPGQYRHGRPCRLHNLKTCMHADCSFSHTPDNNSIRDIDGRNVCLNFLLGCCTRNKRCSYRHSIDGLSEDVTTKPSLDSTFTLQLQWWNDPARIQEVRDLMEARNTRRKLEYNTRAENATEGAVEAGSLQVKEKENVLPNAQMQITNRKNKQFYPKRRTTSDEKSSAIKKSSTMSSSKLQSIGSNTKEKERKKVKKHNARVAKRAAKRDQTEESAAPDRKKTSTTRTYYPESKTVKSLEKLANCGFTNDEVVDLMEFGVNPWDEDAHSVFAHVDDY
;
A
#
# COMPACT_ATOMS: atom_id res chain seq x y z
N MET A 1 -19.10 19.50 12.17
CA MET A 1 -19.77 20.78 12.48
C MET A 1 -20.98 20.57 13.37
N ASP A 2 -21.63 19.40 13.30
CA ASP A 2 -22.82 19.09 14.11
C ASP A 2 -22.52 19.01 15.62
N ASP A 3 -21.34 18.51 16.01
CA ASP A 3 -20.90 18.49 17.41
C ASP A 3 -20.76 19.90 18.03
N LEU A 4 -20.40 20.91 17.23
CA LEU A 4 -20.27 22.30 17.72
C LEU A 4 -21.63 22.95 17.92
N ARG A 5 -22.65 22.56 17.15
CA ARG A 5 -24.03 23.03 17.35
C ARG A 5 -24.63 22.43 18.62
N GLY A 6 -24.35 21.15 18.90
CA GLY A 6 -24.71 20.51 20.18
C GLY A 6 -24.09 21.23 21.38
N ALA A 7 -22.79 21.53 21.31
CA ALA A 7 -22.10 22.24 22.39
C ALA A 7 -22.65 23.66 22.67
N VAL A 8 -23.15 24.36 21.64
CA VAL A 8 -23.83 25.66 21.84
C VAL A 8 -25.15 25.47 22.56
N ALA A 9 -25.97 24.50 22.14
CA ALA A 9 -27.25 24.21 22.79
C ALA A 9 -27.07 23.84 24.27
N ASP A 10 -26.05 23.06 24.60
CA ASP A 10 -25.75 22.70 26.00
C ASP A 10 -25.32 23.90 26.84
N ILE A 11 -24.54 24.83 26.27
CA ILE A 11 -24.14 26.07 26.94
C ILE A 11 -25.33 27.02 27.10
N ASP A 12 -26.25 27.05 26.15
CA ASP A 12 -27.50 27.84 26.23
C ASP A 12 -28.38 27.34 27.37
N ILE A 13 -28.51 26.01 27.52
CA ILE A 13 -29.23 25.39 28.63
C ILE A 13 -28.59 25.79 29.97
N LEU A 14 -27.26 25.74 30.07
CA LEU A 14 -26.54 26.16 31.29
C LEU A 14 -26.76 27.64 31.62
N ILE A 15 -26.85 28.51 30.62
CA ILE A 15 -27.13 29.94 30.78
C ILE A 15 -28.56 30.19 31.22
N ILE A 16 -29.53 29.43 30.69
CA ILE A 16 -30.95 29.50 31.08
C ILE A 16 -31.14 29.04 32.52
N SER A 17 -30.42 28.00 32.94
CA SER A 17 -30.47 27.45 34.31
C SER A 17 -29.74 28.30 35.37
N GLY A 18 -29.36 29.54 35.07
CA GLY A 18 -28.72 30.45 36.02
C GLY A 18 -27.19 30.44 36.02
N GLY A 19 -26.57 29.74 35.08
CA GLY A 19 -25.10 29.68 34.90
C GLY A 19 -24.44 30.99 34.46
N LYS A 20 -25.21 32.07 34.27
CA LYS A 20 -24.72 33.40 33.87
C LYS A 20 -23.72 34.01 34.85
N ASN A 21 -23.72 33.56 36.11
CA ASN A 21 -22.78 34.03 37.13
C ASN A 21 -21.40 33.38 37.05
N PHE A 22 -21.22 32.36 36.20
CA PHE A 22 -19.92 31.76 35.96
C PHE A 22 -19.22 32.50 34.81
N PRO A 23 -18.13 33.26 35.09
CA PRO A 23 -17.47 34.09 34.08
C PRO A 23 -16.95 33.28 32.88
N GLY A 24 -16.57 32.02 33.11
CA GLY A 24 -16.15 31.10 32.04
C GLY A 24 -17.28 30.75 31.06
N VAL A 25 -18.49 30.48 31.55
CA VAL A 25 -19.63 30.07 30.70
C VAL A 25 -20.06 31.21 29.78
N ALA A 26 -20.15 32.44 30.32
CA ALA A 26 -20.50 33.61 29.54
C ALA A 26 -19.46 33.96 28.46
N GLN A 27 -18.16 33.75 28.74
CA GLN A 27 -17.09 34.01 27.79
C GLN A 27 -17.07 32.96 26.66
N THR A 28 -17.26 31.68 26.99
CA THR A 28 -17.33 30.60 26.00
C THR A 28 -18.54 30.77 25.08
N HIS A 29 -19.70 31.10 25.63
CA HIS A 29 -20.92 31.38 24.86
C HIS A 29 -20.72 32.52 23.85
N LYS A 30 -20.17 33.66 24.29
CA LYS A 30 -19.86 34.79 23.39
C LYS A 30 -18.90 34.41 22.28
N THR A 31 -17.91 33.56 22.58
CA THR A 31 -16.90 33.14 21.60
C THR A 31 -17.51 32.21 20.55
N LEU A 32 -18.34 31.27 20.97
CA LEU A 32 -19.04 30.36 20.05
C LEU A 32 -20.02 31.10 19.15
N HIS A 33 -20.84 32.02 19.69
CA HIS A 33 -21.74 32.84 18.88
C HIS A 33 -20.99 33.66 17.82
N LYS A 34 -19.85 34.26 18.18
CA LYS A 34 -19.03 35.02 17.24
C LYS A 34 -18.45 34.16 16.11
N LEU A 35 -18.15 32.88 16.38
CA LEU A 35 -17.70 31.94 15.34
C LEU A 35 -18.83 31.60 14.36
N PHE A 36 -20.07 31.49 14.83
CA PHE A 36 -21.22 31.19 13.98
C PHE A 36 -21.74 32.41 13.19
N GLU A 37 -21.67 33.63 13.75
CA GLU A 37 -22.02 34.86 13.02
C GLU A 37 -21.12 35.08 11.79
N LEU A 38 -19.82 34.73 11.89
CA LEU A 38 -18.88 34.84 10.77
C LEU A 38 -19.21 33.89 9.60
N ASP A 39 -19.92 32.79 9.84
CA ASP A 39 -20.31 31.84 8.80
C ASP A 39 -21.57 32.28 8.03
N ASP A 40 -22.46 33.04 8.67
CA ASP A 40 -23.69 33.51 8.03
C ASP A 40 -23.45 34.75 7.15
N ASP A 41 -22.50 35.61 7.52
CA ASP A 41 -22.03 36.71 6.66
C ASP A 41 -21.32 36.21 5.37
N ASN A 42 -20.78 34.99 5.40
CA ASN A 42 -20.12 34.39 4.25
C ASN A 42 -21.10 33.77 3.25
N LYS A 43 -22.37 33.54 3.65
CA LYS A 43 -23.41 33.02 2.76
C LYS A 43 -24.08 34.10 1.90
N THR A 44 -24.14 35.34 2.38
CA THR A 44 -24.76 36.45 1.63
C THR A 44 -23.92 36.90 0.43
N PHE A 45 -22.61 36.63 0.41
CA PHE A 45 -21.74 37.00 -0.72
C PHE A 45 -21.84 36.07 -1.95
N ASN A 46 -22.45 34.88 -1.82
CA ASN A 46 -22.46 33.86 -2.89
C ASN A 46 -23.79 33.70 -3.65
N ASN A 47 -24.81 34.52 -3.37
CA ASN A 47 -26.12 34.40 -4.03
C ASN A 47 -26.29 35.26 -5.31
N GLY A 48 -25.27 36.03 -5.71
CA GLY A 48 -25.35 36.94 -6.87
C GLY A 48 -25.12 36.31 -8.26
N THR A 49 -24.62 35.07 -8.36
CA THR A 49 -24.17 34.49 -9.65
C THR A 49 -24.76 33.12 -10.00
N ARG A 50 -25.70 32.60 -9.20
CA ARG A 50 -26.27 31.25 -9.37
C ARG A 50 -27.27 31.10 -10.53
N GLY A 51 -27.88 32.19 -11.01
CA GLY A 51 -28.92 32.13 -12.06
C GLY A 51 -28.41 31.69 -13.45
N ALA A 52 -27.17 32.04 -13.82
CA ALA A 52 -26.66 31.76 -15.17
C ALA A 52 -26.03 30.36 -15.32
N ARG A 53 -25.60 29.74 -14.21
CA ARG A 53 -24.91 28.43 -14.25
C ARG A 53 -25.90 27.25 -14.25
N GLN A 54 -27.05 27.42 -13.60
CA GLN A 54 -28.07 26.37 -13.48
C GLN A 54 -28.83 26.15 -14.81
N ALA A 55 -29.01 27.20 -15.62
CA ALA A 55 -29.61 27.10 -16.96
C ALA A 55 -28.69 26.40 -17.99
N ARG A 56 -27.37 26.39 -17.79
CA ARG A 56 -26.42 25.71 -18.67
C ARG A 56 -26.37 24.20 -18.40
N LEU A 57 -26.47 23.79 -17.14
CA LEU A 57 -26.52 22.38 -16.73
C LEU A 57 -27.84 21.68 -17.13
N ALA A 58 -28.95 22.42 -17.24
CA ALA A 58 -30.24 21.87 -17.67
C ALA A 58 -30.34 21.60 -19.18
N ARG A 59 -29.38 22.08 -20.00
CA ARG A 59 -29.33 21.80 -21.45
C ARG A 59 -28.39 20.67 -21.83
N GLU A 60 -27.46 20.28 -20.94
CA GLU A 60 -26.54 19.14 -21.14
C GLU A 60 -27.04 17.84 -20.50
N SER A 61 -28.19 17.87 -19.80
CA SER A 61 -28.82 16.70 -19.19
C SER A 61 -29.76 15.92 -20.12
N LYS A 62 -29.53 15.98 -21.45
CA LYS A 62 -30.18 15.06 -22.38
C LYS A 62 -29.30 13.84 -22.57
N ASP A 63 -29.88 12.69 -22.25
CA ASP A 63 -29.43 11.32 -22.54
C ASP A 63 -28.54 10.63 -21.48
N LEU A 64 -28.84 10.88 -20.19
CA LEU A 64 -28.53 9.94 -19.09
C LEU A 64 -29.77 9.15 -18.65
N SER A 65 -30.66 8.81 -19.59
CA SER A 65 -31.65 7.76 -19.31
C SER A 65 -30.90 6.45 -19.11
N TRP A 66 -31.04 5.88 -17.93
CA TRP A 66 -30.60 4.53 -17.63
C TRP A 66 -30.98 3.58 -18.79
N PRO A 67 -30.08 2.69 -19.23
CA PRO A 67 -30.41 1.73 -20.28
C PRO A 67 -31.65 0.95 -19.86
N GLN A 68 -32.57 0.75 -20.80
CA GLN A 68 -33.80 0.00 -20.54
C GLN A 68 -33.44 -1.39 -20.01
N PRO A 69 -34.12 -1.88 -18.95
CA PRO A 69 -33.76 -3.10 -18.22
C PRO A 69 -33.77 -4.38 -19.08
N ASP A 70 -34.31 -4.31 -20.30
CA ASP A 70 -34.45 -5.46 -21.20
C ASP A 70 -33.38 -5.54 -22.29
N LEU A 71 -32.42 -4.62 -22.32
CA LEU A 71 -31.30 -4.70 -23.27
C LEU A 71 -30.22 -5.63 -22.73
N ALA A 72 -29.85 -6.62 -23.56
CA ALA A 72 -28.80 -7.58 -23.25
C ALA A 72 -27.50 -6.84 -22.83
N PRO A 73 -26.81 -7.30 -21.77
CA PRO A 73 -25.61 -6.64 -21.26
C PRO A 73 -24.60 -6.44 -22.39
N VAL A 74 -24.17 -5.19 -22.62
CA VAL A 74 -23.08 -4.91 -23.54
C VAL A 74 -21.84 -5.60 -22.99
N GLU A 75 -21.28 -6.55 -23.76
CA GLU A 75 -20.07 -7.25 -23.34
C GLU A 75 -18.93 -6.24 -23.14
N PRO A 76 -18.28 -6.23 -21.96
CA PRO A 76 -17.22 -5.28 -21.68
C PRO A 76 -16.08 -5.44 -22.69
N SER A 77 -15.59 -4.31 -23.19
CA SER A 77 -14.51 -4.33 -24.17
C SER A 77 -13.22 -4.80 -23.49
N LYS A 78 -12.35 -5.50 -24.23
CA LYS A 78 -11.07 -6.01 -23.70
C LYS A 78 -10.11 -4.92 -23.21
N ASP A 79 -10.45 -3.64 -23.43
CA ASP A 79 -9.65 -2.49 -23.02
C ASP A 79 -10.13 -1.83 -21.71
N ASP A 80 -11.22 -2.31 -21.09
CA ASP A 80 -11.85 -1.70 -19.91
C ASP A 80 -11.16 -2.04 -18.56
N HIS A 81 -10.01 -2.71 -18.59
CA HIS A 81 -9.22 -3.10 -17.40
C HIS A 81 -7.84 -2.46 -17.31
N ARG A 82 -7.53 -1.50 -18.18
CA ARG A 82 -6.43 -0.61 -17.92
C ARG A 82 -7.01 0.57 -17.16
N PRO A 83 -6.69 0.78 -15.87
CA PRO A 83 -6.96 2.06 -15.24
C PRO A 83 -6.12 3.09 -16.00
N SER A 84 -6.72 3.71 -17.02
CA SER A 84 -6.28 4.98 -17.55
C SER A 84 -6.56 5.99 -16.44
N ASP A 85 -5.64 6.02 -15.49
CA ASP A 85 -5.49 7.05 -14.47
C ASP A 85 -5.20 8.38 -15.20
N GLU A 86 -6.20 9.00 -15.81
CA GLU A 86 -6.33 10.46 -15.85
C GLU A 86 -6.91 10.90 -14.50
N ILE A 87 -6.24 10.51 -13.43
CA ILE A 87 -6.42 11.18 -12.16
C ILE A 87 -5.56 12.45 -12.27
N ALA A 88 -6.15 13.62 -11.99
CA ALA A 88 -5.55 14.94 -12.21
C ALA A 88 -4.04 14.96 -11.88
N PRO A 89 -3.19 15.71 -12.63
CA PRO A 89 -1.76 15.76 -12.38
C PRO A 89 -1.49 16.05 -10.90
N GLY A 90 -1.02 15.03 -10.18
CA GLY A 90 -0.82 15.08 -8.73
C GLY A 90 -1.60 14.05 -7.89
N GLN A 91 -2.55 13.29 -8.43
CA GLN A 91 -3.25 12.26 -7.64
C GLN A 91 -2.49 10.93 -7.55
N TYR A 92 -2.55 10.37 -6.34
CA TYR A 92 -1.71 9.33 -5.78
C TYR A 92 -1.73 8.02 -6.59
N ARG A 93 -0.70 7.79 -7.40
CA ARG A 93 -0.35 6.41 -7.74
C ARG A 93 0.31 5.80 -6.50
N HIS A 94 -0.27 4.72 -5.96
CA HIS A 94 0.38 3.82 -5.00
C HIS A 94 1.55 3.04 -5.65
N GLY A 95 2.38 3.75 -6.43
CA GLY A 95 3.52 3.21 -7.14
C GLY A 95 4.70 2.97 -6.22
N ARG A 96 5.68 2.21 -6.71
CA ARG A 96 6.95 2.01 -6.02
C ARG A 96 7.59 3.38 -5.74
N PRO A 97 8.17 3.62 -4.55
CA PRO A 97 8.76 4.90 -4.20
C PRO A 97 9.95 5.23 -5.10
N CYS A 98 10.04 6.48 -5.54
CA CYS A 98 11.14 6.96 -6.38
C CYS A 98 12.43 7.08 -5.59
N ARG A 99 13.38 6.18 -5.86
CA ARG A 99 14.69 6.21 -5.21
C ARG A 99 15.46 7.49 -5.51
N LEU A 100 15.37 8.01 -6.74
CA LEU A 100 16.07 9.24 -7.14
C LEU A 100 15.50 10.47 -6.41
N HIS A 101 14.18 10.51 -6.20
CA HIS A 101 13.52 11.57 -5.42
C HIS A 101 14.04 11.60 -3.98
N ASN A 102 14.10 10.43 -3.34
CA ASN A 102 14.64 10.32 -1.98
C ASN A 102 16.15 10.65 -1.88
N LEU A 103 16.87 10.64 -3.00
CA LEU A 103 18.26 11.06 -3.14
C LEU A 103 18.42 12.52 -3.62
N LYS A 104 17.34 13.30 -3.80
CA LYS A 104 17.35 14.65 -4.40
C LYS A 104 17.93 14.70 -5.82
N THR A 105 17.79 13.63 -6.59
CA THR A 105 18.33 13.50 -7.96
C THR A 105 17.24 13.28 -9.01
N CYS A 106 15.98 13.13 -8.62
CA CYS A 106 14.88 13.07 -9.58
C CYS A 106 14.56 14.48 -10.08
N MET A 107 14.58 14.66 -11.40
CA MET A 107 14.18 15.92 -12.06
C MET A 107 12.87 15.78 -12.86
N HIS A 108 12.26 14.60 -12.86
CA HIS A 108 11.04 14.35 -13.62
C HIS A 108 9.81 14.78 -12.81
N ALA A 109 9.06 15.75 -13.34
CA ALA A 109 7.75 16.12 -12.80
C ALA A 109 6.79 14.93 -12.88
N ASP A 110 6.77 14.25 -14.04
CA ASP A 110 5.97 13.05 -14.28
C ASP A 110 6.78 11.77 -14.05
N CYS A 111 7.36 11.64 -12.85
CA CYS A 111 8.11 10.45 -12.51
C CYS A 111 7.20 9.21 -12.54
N SER A 112 7.64 8.13 -13.19
CA SER A 112 6.93 6.83 -13.19
C SER A 112 6.89 6.15 -11.82
N PHE A 113 7.65 6.67 -10.86
CA PHE A 113 7.72 6.20 -9.48
C PHE A 113 7.06 7.21 -8.54
N SER A 114 6.52 6.75 -7.42
CA SER A 114 5.81 7.61 -6.48
C SER A 114 6.76 8.52 -5.71
N HIS A 115 6.44 9.82 -5.67
CA HIS A 115 7.06 10.81 -4.79
C HIS A 115 6.29 11.00 -3.47
N THR A 116 5.11 10.39 -3.32
CA THR A 116 4.28 10.53 -2.12
C THR A 116 4.78 9.62 -1.00
N PRO A 117 4.57 10.00 0.28
CA PRO A 117 4.86 9.10 1.39
C PRO A 117 3.94 7.88 1.33
N ASP A 118 4.44 6.74 1.77
CA ASP A 118 3.70 5.47 1.82
C ASP A 118 3.66 4.91 3.24
N ASN A 119 2.97 3.78 3.44
CA ASN A 119 2.84 3.14 4.76
C ASN A 119 4.18 2.59 5.32
N ASN A 120 5.30 2.84 4.66
CA ASN A 120 6.65 2.44 5.09
C ASN A 120 7.60 3.64 5.22
N SER A 121 7.08 4.86 5.11
CA SER A 121 7.89 6.06 5.17
C SER A 121 7.17 7.26 5.75
N ILE A 122 7.96 8.20 6.27
CA ILE A 122 7.51 9.50 6.74
C ILE A 122 8.16 10.56 5.86
N ARG A 123 7.47 11.66 5.62
CA ARG A 123 8.01 12.76 4.82
C ARG A 123 8.87 13.68 5.69
N ASP A 124 10.09 13.98 5.22
CA ASP A 124 10.98 14.97 5.82
C ASP A 124 10.63 16.40 5.36
N ILE A 125 11.23 17.41 6.00
CA ILE A 125 11.03 18.83 5.64
C ILE A 125 11.48 19.16 4.20
N ASP A 126 12.35 18.33 3.63
CA ASP A 126 12.81 18.45 2.24
C ASP A 126 11.86 17.75 1.25
N GLY A 127 10.76 17.16 1.71
CA GLY A 127 9.80 16.42 0.89
C GLY A 127 10.24 15.02 0.47
N ARG A 128 11.30 14.47 1.07
CA ARG A 128 11.81 13.10 0.85
C ARG A 128 11.16 12.13 1.82
N ASN A 129 11.12 10.86 1.42
CA ASN A 129 10.56 9.79 2.24
C ASN A 129 11.67 9.11 3.06
N VAL A 130 11.60 9.20 4.39
CA VAL A 130 12.48 8.56 5.37
C VAL A 130 11.96 7.16 5.69
N CYS A 131 12.84 6.17 5.74
CA CYS A 131 12.44 4.77 5.95
C CYS A 131 11.92 4.57 7.39
N LEU A 132 10.69 4.08 7.53
CA LEU A 132 10.13 3.76 8.84
C LEU A 132 10.96 2.68 9.57
N ASN A 133 11.37 1.62 8.86
CA ASN A 133 12.22 0.57 9.44
C ASN A 133 13.61 1.08 9.85
N PHE A 134 14.11 2.18 9.25
CA PHE A 134 15.36 2.79 9.69
C PHE A 134 15.17 3.50 11.02
N LEU A 135 14.09 4.27 11.15
CA LEU A 135 13.73 4.94 12.41
C LEU A 135 13.53 3.93 13.55
N LEU A 136 12.97 2.76 13.24
CA LEU A 136 12.78 1.68 14.21
C LEU A 136 14.06 0.87 14.51
N GLY A 137 15.15 1.09 13.77
CA GLY A 137 16.42 0.36 13.91
C GLY A 137 16.44 -1.05 13.29
N CYS A 138 15.46 -1.41 12.46
CA CYS A 138 15.28 -2.76 11.92
C CYS A 138 15.45 -2.88 10.38
N CYS A 139 15.86 -1.80 9.69
CA CYS A 139 15.99 -1.84 8.23
C CYS A 139 17.19 -2.69 7.77
N THR A 140 16.93 -3.79 7.06
CA THR A 140 17.97 -4.69 6.52
C THR A 140 18.58 -4.22 5.21
N ARG A 141 17.97 -3.26 4.52
CA ARG A 141 18.38 -2.84 3.17
C ARG A 141 19.59 -1.90 3.16
N ASN A 142 19.92 -1.25 4.28
CA ASN A 142 21.04 -0.31 4.40
C ASN A 142 21.12 0.64 3.19
N LYS A 143 22.25 0.66 2.47
CA LYS A 143 22.51 1.52 1.29
C LYS A 143 21.65 1.20 0.05
N ARG A 144 20.96 0.05 0.04
CA ARG A 144 20.05 -0.37 -1.04
C ARG A 144 18.59 -0.03 -0.75
N CYS A 145 18.29 0.62 0.38
CA CYS A 145 16.94 1.07 0.67
C CYS A 145 16.48 2.10 -0.37
N SER A 146 15.22 2.02 -0.76
CA SER A 146 14.61 3.01 -1.67
C SER A 146 14.31 4.34 -0.97
N TYR A 147 14.23 4.33 0.36
CA TYR A 147 13.97 5.48 1.21
C TYR A 147 15.27 6.02 1.83
N ARG A 148 15.23 7.25 2.34
CA ARG A 148 16.35 7.89 3.03
C ARG A 148 16.57 7.26 4.42
N HIS A 149 17.84 7.06 4.79
CA HIS A 149 18.29 6.59 6.11
C HIS A 149 19.05 7.72 6.82
N SER A 150 18.35 8.80 7.16
CA SER A 150 18.92 9.94 7.88
C SER A 150 17.78 10.66 8.59
N ILE A 151 18.07 11.13 9.79
CA ILE A 151 17.12 11.84 10.67
C ILE A 151 17.22 13.35 10.44
N ASP A 152 18.32 13.83 9.82
CA ASP A 152 18.69 15.24 9.61
C ASP A 152 17.72 16.09 8.74
N GLY A 153 16.50 15.63 8.49
CA GLY A 153 15.43 16.42 7.89
C GLY A 153 14.06 16.14 8.50
N LEU A 154 13.95 15.23 9.47
CA LEU A 154 12.78 15.21 10.33
C LEU A 154 12.91 16.41 11.26
N SER A 155 11.82 17.13 11.52
CA SER A 155 11.88 18.27 12.42
C SER A 155 12.46 17.80 13.75
N GLU A 156 13.60 18.36 14.15
CA GLU A 156 14.03 18.25 15.53
C GLU A 156 12.96 18.94 16.36
N ASP A 157 12.28 18.18 17.21
CA ASP A 157 11.12 18.64 17.93
C ASP A 157 11.34 20.03 18.56
N VAL A 158 10.30 20.86 18.48
CA VAL A 158 10.18 22.17 19.16
C VAL A 158 10.20 22.03 20.70
N THR A 159 10.36 20.81 21.23
CA THR A 159 10.21 20.47 22.65
C THR A 159 11.43 20.76 23.52
N THR A 160 12.55 21.25 22.99
CA THR A 160 13.68 21.64 23.87
C THR A 160 13.39 22.87 24.72
N LYS A 161 12.30 23.60 24.45
CA LYS A 161 11.68 24.51 25.42
C LYS A 161 10.17 24.35 25.35
N PRO A 162 9.52 23.59 26.26
CA PRO A 162 8.08 23.68 26.41
C PRO A 162 7.75 25.15 26.72
N SER A 163 7.22 25.87 25.74
CA SER A 163 6.58 27.15 25.99
C SER A 163 5.39 26.83 26.88
N LEU A 164 5.47 27.27 28.14
CA LEU A 164 4.42 27.07 29.16
C LEU A 164 3.04 27.59 28.72
N ASP A 165 3.00 28.42 27.68
CA ASP A 165 1.78 29.09 27.22
C ASP A 165 1.08 28.42 26.02
N SER A 166 1.66 27.35 25.44
CA SER A 166 1.04 26.65 24.31
C SER A 166 0.33 25.37 24.77
N THR A 167 -0.93 25.52 25.16
CA THR A 167 -1.88 24.41 25.40
C THR A 167 -2.28 23.67 24.11
N PHE A 168 -1.79 24.10 22.96
CA PHE A 168 -2.11 23.52 21.66
C PHE A 168 -0.96 22.66 21.13
N THR A 169 -1.19 21.35 21.16
CA THR A 169 -0.49 20.33 20.37
C THR A 169 0.98 20.09 20.69
N LEU A 170 1.23 19.53 21.88
CA LEU A 170 2.31 18.54 22.07
C LEU A 170 2.00 17.26 21.25
N GLN A 171 1.86 17.38 19.93
CA GLN A 171 2.09 16.25 19.05
C GLN A 171 3.61 16.03 19.02
N LEU A 172 4.16 15.53 20.14
CA LEU A 172 5.51 14.99 20.14
C LEU A 172 5.59 14.04 18.96
N GLN A 173 6.50 14.34 18.05
CA GLN A 173 6.71 13.51 16.89
C GLN A 173 7.08 12.12 17.43
N TRP A 174 6.26 11.12 17.09
CA TRP A 174 6.32 9.82 17.76
C TRP A 174 7.70 9.14 17.62
N TRP A 175 8.50 9.55 16.65
CA TRP A 175 9.87 9.08 16.43
C TRP A 175 10.92 9.67 17.39
N ASN A 176 10.55 10.60 18.28
CA ASN A 176 11.42 11.10 19.35
C ASN A 176 11.10 10.48 20.72
N ASP A 177 9.96 9.78 20.86
CA ASP A 177 9.55 9.13 22.10
C ASP A 177 9.83 7.62 22.02
N PRO A 178 10.75 7.08 22.84
CA PRO A 178 11.08 5.65 22.81
C PRO A 178 9.87 4.74 23.09
N ALA A 179 8.88 5.19 23.87
CA ALA A 179 7.67 4.41 24.13
C ALA A 179 6.80 4.31 22.87
N ARG A 180 6.58 5.42 22.17
CA ARG A 180 5.84 5.41 20.89
C ARG A 180 6.59 4.71 19.77
N ILE A 181 7.92 4.80 19.73
CA ILE A 181 8.74 4.01 18.79
C ILE A 181 8.50 2.51 19.01
N GLN A 182 8.41 2.06 20.26
CA GLN A 182 8.11 0.66 20.57
C GLN A 182 6.70 0.28 20.11
N GLU A 183 5.70 1.13 20.35
CA GLU A 183 4.33 0.89 19.88
C GLU A 183 4.27 0.76 18.35
N VAL A 184 4.93 1.67 17.61
CA VAL A 184 4.99 1.61 16.15
C VAL A 184 5.76 0.38 15.68
N ARG A 185 6.78 -0.07 16.42
CA ARG A 185 7.49 -1.32 16.14
C ARG A 185 6.56 -2.52 16.26
N ASP A 186 5.77 -2.59 17.33
CA ASP A 186 4.83 -3.70 17.56
C ASP A 186 3.72 -3.73 16.50
N LEU A 187 3.16 -2.57 16.14
CA LEU A 187 2.21 -2.43 15.03
C LEU A 187 2.81 -2.89 13.70
N MET A 188 4.07 -2.53 13.46
CA MET A 188 4.79 -2.92 12.25
C MET A 188 5.04 -4.43 12.18
N GLU A 189 5.43 -5.03 13.30
CA GLU A 189 5.61 -6.46 13.42
C GLU A 189 4.29 -7.21 13.23
N ALA A 190 3.21 -6.79 13.90
CA ALA A 190 1.88 -7.36 13.74
C ALA A 190 1.41 -7.33 12.28
N ARG A 191 1.63 -6.21 11.57
CA ARG A 191 1.31 -6.08 10.14
C ARG A 191 2.13 -7.04 9.28
N ASN A 192 3.43 -7.20 9.57
CA ASN A 192 4.30 -8.11 8.83
C ASN A 192 3.93 -9.57 9.07
N THR A 193 3.58 -9.92 10.31
CA THR A 193 3.08 -11.25 10.70
C THR A 193 1.79 -11.58 9.95
N ARG A 194 0.83 -10.64 9.90
CA ARG A 194 -0.41 -10.80 9.12
C ARG A 194 -0.14 -11.07 7.64
N ARG A 195 0.71 -10.26 6.99
CA ARG A 195 1.09 -10.46 5.57
C ARG A 195 1.79 -11.80 5.34
N LYS A 196 2.61 -12.25 6.29
CA LYS A 196 3.27 -13.56 6.20
C LYS A 196 2.26 -14.70 6.29
N LEU A 197 1.29 -14.60 7.20
CA LEU A 197 0.18 -15.55 7.31
C LEU A 197 -0.60 -15.61 5.99
N GLU A 198 -1.04 -14.46 5.48
CA GLU A 198 -1.78 -14.37 4.21
C GLU A 198 -1.01 -14.99 3.03
N TYR A 199 0.30 -14.76 2.96
CA TYR A 199 1.15 -15.38 1.95
C TYR A 199 1.22 -16.90 2.08
N ASN A 200 1.39 -17.40 3.31
CA ASN A 200 1.45 -18.83 3.58
C ASN A 200 0.11 -19.51 3.23
N THR A 201 -1.02 -18.93 3.63
CA THR A 201 -2.36 -19.42 3.28
C THR A 201 -2.55 -19.48 1.76
N ARG A 202 -2.09 -18.46 1.01
CA ARG A 202 -2.15 -18.50 -0.46
C ARG A 202 -1.26 -19.59 -1.05
N ALA A 203 -0.09 -19.83 -0.46
CA ALA A 203 0.80 -20.88 -0.90
C ALA A 203 0.19 -22.27 -0.65
N GLU A 204 -0.43 -22.48 0.52
CA GLU A 204 -1.15 -23.71 0.89
C GLU A 204 -2.32 -23.96 -0.06
N ASN A 205 -3.19 -22.97 -0.27
CA ASN A 205 -4.32 -23.08 -1.20
C ASN A 205 -3.88 -23.36 -2.64
N ALA A 206 -2.75 -22.79 -3.08
CA ALA A 206 -2.19 -23.07 -4.40
C ALA A 206 -1.67 -24.50 -4.52
N THR A 207 -1.11 -25.07 -3.44
CA THR A 207 -0.69 -26.48 -3.43
C THR A 207 -1.88 -27.43 -3.41
N GLU A 208 -2.93 -27.13 -2.65
CA GLU A 208 -4.16 -27.93 -2.61
C GLU A 208 -4.86 -27.92 -3.97
N GLY A 209 -5.03 -26.75 -4.59
CA GLY A 209 -5.63 -26.63 -5.92
C GLY A 209 -4.83 -27.36 -7.01
N ALA A 210 -3.50 -27.44 -6.89
CA ALA A 210 -2.67 -28.21 -7.82
C ALA A 210 -2.85 -29.73 -7.66
N VAL A 211 -3.05 -30.22 -6.44
CA VAL A 211 -3.33 -31.64 -6.16
C VAL A 211 -4.72 -32.01 -6.69
N GLU A 212 -5.72 -31.16 -6.47
CA GLU A 212 -7.08 -31.40 -6.97
C GLU A 212 -7.14 -31.40 -8.50
N ALA A 213 -6.49 -30.42 -9.15
CA ALA A 213 -6.39 -30.38 -10.61
C ALA A 213 -5.61 -31.57 -11.19
N GLY A 214 -4.60 -32.07 -10.48
CA GLY A 214 -3.87 -33.29 -10.85
C GLY A 214 -4.74 -34.55 -10.75
N SER A 215 -5.61 -34.65 -9.74
CA SER A 215 -6.50 -35.80 -9.53
C SER A 215 -7.56 -35.94 -10.63
N LEU A 216 -8.11 -34.83 -11.12
CA LEU A 216 -9.10 -34.84 -12.22
C LEU A 216 -8.51 -35.36 -13.53
N GLN A 217 -7.24 -35.05 -13.83
CA GLN A 217 -6.59 -35.53 -15.06
C GLN A 217 -6.29 -37.04 -15.07
N VAL A 218 -6.22 -37.69 -13.90
CA VAL A 218 -6.02 -39.15 -13.82
C VAL A 218 -7.32 -39.88 -14.16
N LYS A 219 -8.47 -39.39 -13.68
CA LYS A 219 -9.77 -40.03 -13.94
C LYS A 219 -10.22 -39.94 -15.40
N GLU A 220 -9.84 -38.90 -16.13
CA GLU A 220 -10.22 -38.73 -17.54
C GLU A 220 -9.47 -39.69 -18.48
N LYS A 221 -8.30 -40.22 -18.07
CA LYS A 221 -7.52 -41.17 -18.89
C LYS A 221 -7.91 -42.63 -18.71
N GLU A 222 -8.66 -42.98 -17.66
CA GLU A 222 -9.09 -44.36 -17.43
C GLU A 222 -10.29 -44.80 -18.27
N ASN A 223 -11.00 -43.88 -18.93
CA ASN A 223 -12.17 -44.19 -19.77
C ASN A 223 -11.91 -44.16 -21.29
N VAL A 224 -10.66 -44.00 -21.73
CA VAL A 224 -10.33 -44.14 -23.16
C VAL A 224 -10.03 -45.61 -23.46
N LEU A 225 -11.05 -46.31 -23.97
CA LEU A 225 -10.97 -47.66 -24.50
C LEU A 225 -9.75 -47.85 -25.42
N PRO A 226 -9.00 -48.96 -25.29
CA PRO A 226 -7.87 -49.27 -26.16
C PRO A 226 -8.39 -49.80 -27.49
N ASN A 227 -8.68 -48.92 -28.45
CA ASN A 227 -8.93 -49.35 -29.82
C ASN A 227 -8.35 -48.38 -30.86
N ALA A 228 -7.02 -48.34 -30.94
CA ALA A 228 -6.32 -47.99 -32.18
C ALA A 228 -4.86 -48.45 -32.07
N GLN A 229 -4.52 -49.53 -32.76
CA GLN A 229 -3.14 -49.87 -33.12
C GLN A 229 -2.59 -48.75 -34.02
N MET A 230 -2.00 -47.72 -33.42
CA MET A 230 -1.24 -46.72 -34.16
C MET A 230 0.24 -47.08 -34.09
N GLN A 231 0.80 -47.45 -35.24
CA GLN A 231 2.18 -47.85 -35.41
C GLN A 231 3.13 -46.70 -35.01
N ILE A 232 3.86 -46.91 -33.90
CA ILE A 232 4.89 -45.99 -33.42
C ILE A 232 6.14 -46.21 -34.27
N THR A 233 6.44 -45.29 -35.18
CA THR A 233 7.75 -45.24 -35.84
C THR A 233 8.76 -44.56 -34.91
N ASN A 234 9.80 -45.32 -34.58
CA ASN A 234 10.91 -44.93 -33.72
C ASN A 234 11.71 -43.76 -34.31
N ARG A 235 11.38 -42.51 -33.94
CA ARG A 235 12.23 -41.35 -34.21
C ARG A 235 13.07 -41.02 -32.97
N LYS A 236 14.30 -41.54 -32.96
CA LYS A 236 15.34 -41.30 -31.94
C LYS A 236 15.69 -39.81 -31.89
N ASN A 237 15.07 -39.06 -30.98
CA ASN A 237 15.49 -37.69 -30.68
C ASN A 237 16.43 -37.71 -29.47
N LYS A 238 17.74 -37.72 -29.74
CA LYS A 238 18.79 -37.56 -28.72
C LYS A 238 18.81 -36.11 -28.26
N GLN A 239 18.05 -35.76 -27.22
CA GLN A 239 18.24 -34.49 -26.52
C GLN A 239 19.25 -34.63 -25.39
N PHE A 240 20.29 -33.82 -25.53
CA PHE A 240 21.48 -33.72 -24.72
C PHE A 240 21.19 -32.80 -23.52
N TYR A 241 21.07 -33.35 -22.32
CA TYR A 241 21.00 -32.55 -21.09
C TYR A 241 22.38 -32.47 -20.43
N PRO A 242 22.98 -31.27 -20.23
CA PRO A 242 24.21 -31.15 -19.47
C PRO A 242 23.94 -31.32 -17.96
N LYS A 243 24.61 -32.30 -17.34
CA LYS A 243 24.64 -32.52 -15.88
C LYS A 243 25.08 -31.25 -15.15
N ARG A 244 24.20 -30.74 -14.28
CA ARG A 244 24.49 -29.64 -13.33
C ARG A 244 25.26 -30.23 -12.14
N ARG A 245 26.55 -29.90 -12.01
CA ARG A 245 27.37 -30.24 -10.84
C ARG A 245 26.92 -29.40 -9.64
N THR A 246 26.46 -30.06 -8.59
CA THR A 246 26.31 -29.50 -7.24
C THR A 246 27.63 -29.68 -6.50
N THR A 247 28.28 -28.58 -6.12
CA THR A 247 29.38 -28.58 -5.15
C THR A 247 28.83 -28.03 -3.83
N SER A 248 28.53 -28.94 -2.91
CA SER A 248 28.34 -28.64 -1.50
C SER A 248 29.73 -28.59 -0.85
N ASP A 249 30.18 -27.40 -0.48
CA ASP A 249 31.28 -27.24 0.46
C ASP A 249 30.68 -26.73 1.78
N GLU A 250 30.49 -27.67 2.71
CA GLU A 250 30.41 -27.39 4.14
C GLU A 250 31.78 -26.90 4.61
N LYS A 251 31.84 -25.70 5.19
CA LYS A 251 32.91 -25.34 6.13
C LYS A 251 32.33 -24.69 7.36
N SER A 252 32.15 -25.54 8.35
CA SER A 252 32.18 -25.24 9.77
C SER A 252 33.55 -24.66 10.16
N SER A 253 33.54 -23.57 10.93
CA SER A 253 34.60 -23.28 11.89
C SER A 253 34.08 -22.34 12.96
N ALA A 254 33.74 -22.92 14.12
CA ALA A 254 33.84 -22.25 15.40
C ALA A 254 35.30 -21.86 15.67
N ILE A 255 35.55 -20.78 16.42
CA ILE A 255 36.56 -20.66 17.49
C ILE A 255 36.49 -19.27 18.15
N LYS A 256 36.13 -19.33 19.44
CA LYS A 256 36.65 -18.66 20.66
C LYS A 256 36.78 -17.13 20.77
N LYS A 257 36.17 -16.66 21.87
CA LYS A 257 36.46 -15.46 22.66
C LYS A 257 37.93 -15.44 23.12
N SER A 258 38.54 -14.26 23.17
CA SER A 258 39.47 -13.87 24.24
C SER A 258 39.64 -12.34 24.27
N SER A 259 39.89 -11.84 25.47
CA SER A 259 39.92 -10.45 25.89
C SER A 259 41.36 -9.91 26.01
N THR A 260 41.44 -8.58 26.18
CA THR A 260 42.37 -7.82 27.03
C THR A 260 43.84 -7.56 26.64
N MET A 261 44.17 -6.25 26.72
CA MET A 261 45.43 -5.57 27.10
C MET A 261 46.45 -5.14 26.01
N SER A 262 46.52 -3.82 25.87
CA SER A 262 47.69 -2.95 26.10
C SER A 262 48.92 -2.95 25.18
N SER A 263 49.08 -1.78 24.55
CA SER A 263 50.27 -0.90 24.58
C SER A 263 51.65 -1.39 24.09
N SER A 264 52.13 -0.61 23.11
CA SER A 264 53.51 -0.16 22.85
C SER A 264 54.35 -0.89 21.78
N LYS A 265 55.09 -0.03 21.05
CA LYS A 265 56.39 -0.25 20.37
C LYS A 265 56.39 -0.27 18.83
N LEU A 266 56.63 0.93 18.29
CA LEU A 266 57.68 1.33 17.33
C LEU A 266 58.13 0.39 16.19
N GLN A 267 58.25 1.04 15.02
CA GLN A 267 59.24 0.89 13.94
C GLN A 267 58.92 0.00 12.70
N SER A 268 58.78 0.73 11.59
CA SER A 268 59.32 0.46 10.24
C SER A 268 59.18 -0.92 9.62
N ILE A 269 58.23 -1.08 8.68
CA ILE A 269 58.39 -2.00 7.54
C ILE A 269 57.85 -1.32 6.28
N GLY A 270 58.78 -1.02 5.37
CA GLY A 270 58.49 -0.53 4.02
C GLY A 270 58.08 -1.65 3.06
N SER A 271 57.34 -1.22 2.02
CA SER A 271 57.51 -1.66 0.64
C SER A 271 57.27 -3.13 0.30
N ASN A 272 56.00 -3.60 0.30
CA ASN A 272 55.63 -4.84 -0.41
C ASN A 272 54.18 -4.93 -0.95
N THR A 273 53.44 -3.82 -0.98
CA THR A 273 52.00 -3.84 -1.36
C THR A 273 51.72 -3.63 -2.86
N LYS A 274 52.64 -3.05 -3.63
CA LYS A 274 52.38 -2.72 -5.06
C LYS A 274 52.37 -3.92 -6.01
N GLU A 275 52.96 -5.07 -5.65
CA GLU A 275 53.00 -6.22 -6.56
C GLU A 275 51.74 -7.12 -6.47
N LYS A 276 51.10 -7.18 -5.30
CA LYS A 276 49.85 -7.96 -5.15
C LYS A 276 48.64 -7.30 -5.82
N GLU A 277 48.63 -5.98 -6.01
CA GLU A 277 47.59 -5.29 -6.77
C GLU A 277 47.70 -5.53 -8.28
N ARG A 278 48.91 -5.52 -8.85
CA ARG A 278 49.13 -5.77 -10.29
C ARG A 278 48.64 -7.16 -10.74
N LYS A 279 48.73 -8.18 -9.88
CA LYS A 279 48.24 -9.54 -10.19
C LYS A 279 46.70 -9.67 -10.11
N LYS A 280 46.01 -8.83 -9.34
CA LYS A 280 44.53 -8.84 -9.24
C LYS A 280 43.86 -8.16 -10.45
N VAL A 281 44.44 -7.07 -10.96
CA VAL A 281 43.90 -6.36 -12.14
C VAL A 281 43.99 -7.21 -13.41
N LYS A 282 45.07 -7.97 -13.60
CA LYS A 282 45.24 -8.86 -14.77
C LYS A 282 44.20 -9.99 -14.82
N LYS A 283 43.77 -10.51 -13.66
CA LYS A 283 42.75 -11.58 -13.57
C LYS A 283 41.32 -11.07 -13.81
N HIS A 284 41.04 -9.80 -13.50
CA HIS A 284 39.74 -9.18 -13.76
C HIS A 284 39.55 -8.91 -15.26
N ASN A 285 40.57 -8.35 -15.95
CA ASN A 285 40.47 -8.03 -17.38
C ASN A 285 40.35 -9.29 -18.26
N ALA A 286 40.97 -10.41 -17.88
CA ALA A 286 40.80 -11.69 -18.58
C ALA A 286 39.38 -12.28 -18.45
N ARG A 287 38.64 -11.97 -17.38
CA ARG A 287 37.25 -12.41 -17.20
C ARG A 287 36.25 -11.56 -17.98
N VAL A 288 36.53 -10.27 -18.17
CA VAL A 288 35.70 -9.37 -18.97
C VAL A 288 35.82 -9.69 -20.47
N ALA A 289 37.04 -9.95 -20.96
CA ALA A 289 37.25 -10.33 -22.37
C ALA A 289 36.56 -11.66 -22.76
N LYS A 290 36.53 -12.66 -21.85
CA LYS A 290 35.81 -13.93 -22.10
C LYS A 290 34.28 -13.81 -22.09
N ARG A 291 33.72 -12.74 -21.52
CA ARG A 291 32.28 -12.49 -21.55
C ARG A 291 31.83 -11.72 -22.79
N ALA A 292 32.71 -10.90 -23.37
CA ALA A 292 32.45 -10.23 -24.64
C ALA A 292 32.42 -11.23 -25.82
N ALA A 293 33.38 -12.15 -25.89
CA ALA A 293 33.46 -13.13 -26.98
C ALA A 293 32.34 -14.20 -26.99
N LYS A 294 31.48 -14.26 -25.97
CA LYS A 294 30.35 -15.20 -25.90
C LYS A 294 29.00 -14.56 -26.26
N ARG A 295 28.98 -13.26 -26.56
CA ARG A 295 27.75 -12.53 -26.88
C ARG A 295 27.43 -12.51 -28.38
N ASP A 296 28.41 -12.80 -29.24
CA ASP A 296 28.27 -12.71 -30.71
C ASP A 296 27.91 -14.04 -31.40
N GLN A 297 27.47 -15.07 -30.66
CA GLN A 297 27.09 -16.39 -31.23
C GLN A 297 25.64 -16.80 -30.98
N THR A 298 24.75 -15.85 -30.68
CA THR A 298 23.32 -16.13 -30.46
C THR A 298 22.45 -15.12 -31.21
N GLU A 299 22.59 -15.05 -32.52
CA GLU A 299 21.67 -14.37 -33.43
C GLU A 299 21.47 -15.22 -34.69
N GLU A 300 20.73 -16.33 -34.60
CA GLU A 300 19.98 -16.92 -35.73
C GLU A 300 19.23 -18.18 -35.28
N SER A 301 17.98 -18.02 -34.86
CA SER A 301 16.94 -19.02 -35.11
C SER A 301 15.58 -18.42 -34.74
N ALA A 302 14.92 -17.85 -35.75
CA ALA A 302 13.52 -17.47 -35.67
C ALA A 302 12.65 -18.74 -35.57
N ALA A 303 11.83 -18.83 -34.52
CA ALA A 303 10.80 -19.85 -34.37
C ALA A 303 9.41 -19.18 -34.37
N PRO A 304 8.38 -19.79 -34.98
CA PRO A 304 7.12 -19.12 -35.27
C PRO A 304 6.20 -18.98 -34.05
N ASP A 305 5.46 -17.89 -34.09
CA ASP A 305 4.46 -17.40 -33.15
C ASP A 305 3.47 -18.48 -32.71
N ARG A 306 3.59 -18.91 -31.45
CA ARG A 306 2.61 -19.75 -30.78
C ARG A 306 1.83 -18.90 -29.79
N LYS A 307 0.75 -18.28 -30.27
CA LYS A 307 -0.22 -17.53 -29.47
C LYS A 307 -0.79 -18.43 -28.36
N LYS A 308 -0.24 -18.31 -27.15
CA LYS A 308 -0.81 -18.88 -25.93
C LYS A 308 -1.77 -17.86 -25.35
N THR A 309 -3.06 -18.05 -25.59
CA THR A 309 -4.13 -17.38 -24.84
C THR A 309 -4.14 -17.94 -23.42
N SER A 310 -3.38 -17.30 -22.54
CA SER A 310 -3.45 -17.51 -21.09
C SER A 310 -4.72 -16.85 -20.57
N THR A 311 -5.78 -17.63 -20.40
CA THR A 311 -6.97 -17.19 -19.67
C THR A 311 -6.61 -17.08 -18.19
N THR A 312 -6.05 -15.94 -17.82
CA THR A 312 -5.77 -15.58 -16.44
C THR A 312 -7.12 -15.34 -15.76
N ARG A 313 -7.62 -16.37 -15.08
CA ARG A 313 -8.81 -16.29 -14.22
C ARG A 313 -8.45 -15.37 -13.04
N THR A 314 -8.77 -14.08 -13.17
CA THR A 314 -8.62 -13.09 -12.11
C THR A 314 -9.68 -13.33 -11.04
N TYR A 315 -9.29 -14.06 -10.00
CA TYR A 315 -10.00 -14.16 -8.72
C TYR A 315 -9.62 -12.96 -7.86
N TYR A 316 -10.05 -11.76 -8.24
CA TYR A 316 -10.21 -10.67 -7.28
C TYR A 316 -11.71 -10.63 -6.94
N PRO A 317 -12.09 -10.56 -5.65
CA PRO A 317 -13.49 -10.34 -5.30
C PRO A 317 -13.93 -9.06 -6.00
N GLU A 318 -15.12 -9.13 -6.60
CA GLU A 318 -15.71 -8.12 -7.45
C GLU A 318 -15.45 -6.71 -6.93
N SER A 319 -15.12 -5.80 -7.86
CA SER A 319 -15.00 -4.38 -7.62
C SER A 319 -16.08 -3.94 -6.65
N LYS A 320 -15.67 -3.38 -5.50
CA LYS A 320 -16.55 -2.87 -4.46
C LYS A 320 -17.66 -2.05 -5.11
N THR A 321 -18.83 -2.65 -5.30
CA THR A 321 -20.03 -1.93 -5.73
C THR A 321 -20.28 -0.84 -4.71
N VAL A 322 -20.91 0.27 -5.11
CA VAL A 322 -21.27 1.36 -4.19
C VAL A 322 -21.95 0.79 -2.93
N LYS A 323 -22.83 -0.21 -3.12
CA LYS A 323 -23.48 -0.97 -2.06
C LYS A 323 -22.54 -1.67 -1.07
N SER A 324 -21.41 -2.19 -1.54
CA SER A 324 -20.42 -2.85 -0.66
C SER A 324 -19.62 -1.86 0.19
N LEU A 325 -19.37 -0.64 -0.31
CA LEU A 325 -18.74 0.42 0.47
C LEU A 325 -19.70 0.99 1.51
N GLU A 326 -20.97 1.09 1.14
CA GLU A 326 -22.07 1.51 2.01
C GLU A 326 -22.28 0.52 3.16
N LYS A 327 -22.37 -0.78 2.87
CA LYS A 327 -22.39 -1.84 3.90
C LYS A 327 -21.18 -1.79 4.82
N LEU A 328 -20.00 -1.40 4.32
CA LEU A 328 -18.82 -1.26 5.16
C LEU A 328 -18.91 -0.07 6.13
N ALA A 329 -19.61 1.00 5.75
CA ALA A 329 -19.79 2.20 6.55
C ALA A 329 -20.86 2.01 7.64
N ASN A 330 -21.90 1.22 7.35
CA ASN A 330 -23.06 1.04 8.22
C ASN A 330 -23.12 -0.37 8.85
N CYS A 331 -22.00 -0.89 9.33
CA CYS A 331 -21.93 -2.17 10.07
C CYS A 331 -22.58 -3.39 9.38
N GLY A 332 -22.54 -3.43 8.05
CA GLY A 332 -23.08 -4.51 7.24
C GLY A 332 -24.38 -4.17 6.50
N PHE A 333 -25.00 -3.02 6.78
CA PHE A 333 -26.29 -2.61 6.21
C PHE A 333 -26.14 -1.59 5.06
N THR A 334 -26.99 -1.62 4.04
CA THR A 334 -27.10 -0.51 3.07
C THR A 334 -27.79 0.69 3.73
N ASN A 335 -27.73 1.91 3.15
CA ASN A 335 -28.46 3.04 3.73
C ASN A 335 -29.98 2.79 3.72
N ASP A 336 -30.49 2.08 2.72
CA ASP A 336 -31.91 1.69 2.65
C ASP A 336 -32.25 0.76 3.84
N GLU A 337 -31.43 -0.27 4.08
CA GLU A 337 -31.59 -1.20 5.21
C GLU A 337 -31.49 -0.49 6.58
N VAL A 338 -30.66 0.56 6.69
CA VAL A 338 -30.56 1.40 7.90
C VAL A 338 -31.85 2.19 8.15
N VAL A 339 -32.46 2.74 7.10
CA VAL A 339 -33.73 3.47 7.22
C VAL A 339 -34.83 2.52 7.69
N ASP A 340 -34.92 1.32 7.12
CA ASP A 340 -35.90 0.31 7.53
C ASP A 340 -35.72 -0.07 9.01
N LEU A 341 -34.48 -0.33 9.46
CA LEU A 341 -34.18 -0.61 10.87
C LEU A 341 -34.61 0.54 11.81
N MET A 342 -34.36 1.78 11.39
CA MET A 342 -34.78 2.95 12.16
C MET A 342 -36.31 3.09 12.23
N GLU A 343 -37.05 2.68 11.20
CA GLU A 343 -38.52 2.64 11.22
C GLU A 343 -39.06 1.58 12.20
N PHE A 344 -38.35 0.46 12.37
CA PHE A 344 -38.66 -0.55 13.39
C PHE A 344 -38.19 -0.16 14.81
N GLY A 345 -37.52 0.98 14.96
CA GLY A 345 -36.97 1.44 16.24
C GLY A 345 -35.73 0.65 16.70
N VAL A 346 -35.06 -0.04 15.77
CA VAL A 346 -33.85 -0.81 16.02
C VAL A 346 -32.65 0.00 15.54
N ASN A 347 -31.65 0.14 16.42
CA ASN A 347 -30.45 0.88 16.11
C ASN A 347 -29.49 -0.01 15.29
N PRO A 348 -28.98 0.41 14.11
CA PRO A 348 -28.15 -0.44 13.24
C PRO A 348 -26.81 -0.87 13.84
N TRP A 349 -26.41 -0.29 14.98
CA TRP A 349 -25.20 -0.66 15.73
C TRP A 349 -25.47 -1.65 16.88
N ASP A 350 -26.71 -2.02 17.15
CA ASP A 350 -27.06 -2.98 18.20
C ASP A 350 -26.79 -4.43 17.71
N GLU A 351 -26.44 -5.32 18.64
CA GLU A 351 -26.02 -6.70 18.32
C GLU A 351 -27.15 -7.55 17.72
N ASP A 352 -28.40 -7.19 17.99
CA ASP A 352 -29.61 -7.87 17.51
C ASP A 352 -30.15 -7.32 16.19
N ALA A 353 -29.59 -6.22 15.66
CA ALA A 353 -30.05 -5.59 14.41
C ALA A 353 -30.07 -6.56 13.22
N HIS A 354 -29.04 -7.42 13.09
CA HIS A 354 -29.00 -8.46 12.04
C HIS A 354 -30.08 -9.54 12.21
N SER A 355 -30.45 -9.84 13.46
CA SER A 355 -31.47 -10.86 13.75
C SER A 355 -32.87 -10.32 13.46
N VAL A 356 -33.13 -9.05 13.81
CA VAL A 356 -34.40 -8.39 13.49
C VAL A 356 -34.56 -8.24 11.98
N PHE A 357 -33.52 -7.78 11.28
CA PHE A 357 -33.58 -7.61 9.83
C PHE A 357 -33.86 -8.93 9.09
N ALA A 358 -33.23 -10.03 9.51
CA ALA A 358 -33.48 -11.35 8.94
C ALA A 358 -34.93 -11.84 9.11
N HIS A 359 -35.65 -11.38 10.13
CA HIS A 359 -37.06 -11.72 10.33
C HIS A 359 -38.01 -10.83 9.50
N VAL A 360 -37.57 -9.63 9.11
CA VAL A 360 -38.35 -8.70 8.28
C VAL A 360 -38.30 -9.10 6.81
N ASP A 361 -37.16 -9.57 6.32
CA ASP A 361 -36.99 -10.02 4.93
C ASP A 361 -37.81 -11.29 4.56
N ASP A 362 -38.28 -12.04 5.57
CA ASP A 362 -39.10 -13.25 5.39
C ASP A 362 -40.61 -12.95 5.21
N TYR A 363 -41.04 -11.67 5.30
CA TYR A 363 -42.42 -11.20 5.10
C TYR A 363 -42.59 -10.47 3.77
#